data_AF-A0A2G5DDS4-F1
#
_entry.id   AF-A0A2G5DDS4-F1
#
_cell.length_a   1.000
_cell.length_b   1.000
_cell.length_c   1.000
_cell.angle_alpha   90.00
_cell.angle_beta   90.00
_cell.angle_gamma   90.00
#
_symmetry.space_group_name_H-M   'P 1'
#
loop_
_entity.id
_entity.type
_entity.pdbx_description
1 polymer ?
#
loop_
_entity_poly.entity_id
_entity_poly.type
_entity_poly.pdbx_seq_one_letter_code
_entity_poly.pdbx_strand_id
1 'polypeptide(L)'
;MENGNCFESESKEKKDSSSSLLFLGTGCSSAVPNVLCLIQPSNPPCEVCTQSLSIPPEKNPNYRCNTSLLIDYRNDNGEHKYILIDVGKTFREQVLRWFTHHNIPQVDSIILTHEHADAVLGLDDIRAVQPFSPTNDIEPTQIYLTQFAMDSVAEKFPYLVQKKLKEGQEVRRVAQLDWNIIKNDFEELFVSSGLQFVPLPVMHGEDYVSLGFLFGSKSRIAYISDVSRFPSNTEHVISKTGGGQLDLLILDTLYKTGSHNTHFCFPQVSSLKFNIP
;
A
#
# COMPACT_ATOMS: atom_id res chain seq x y z
N MET A 1 -19.69 -47.52 -24.95
CA MET A 1 -21.14 -47.29 -24.78
C MET A 1 -21.33 -46.75 -23.38
N GLU A 2 -21.91 -45.55 -23.32
CA GLU A 2 -22.63 -44.91 -22.20
C GLU A 2 -21.83 -44.63 -20.91
N ASN A 3 -21.44 -43.37 -20.69
CA ASN A 3 -22.21 -42.24 -20.11
C ASN A 3 -22.24 -42.29 -18.58
N GLY A 4 -21.70 -41.25 -17.95
CA GLY A 4 -21.65 -41.14 -16.49
C GLY A 4 -21.17 -39.78 -15.98
N ASN A 5 -21.76 -38.70 -16.52
CA ASN A 5 -21.99 -37.39 -15.91
C ASN A 5 -20.82 -36.47 -15.49
N CYS A 6 -20.76 -35.37 -16.24
CA CYS A 6 -20.40 -34.02 -15.83
C CYS A 6 -20.70 -33.72 -14.35
N PHE A 7 -19.66 -33.31 -13.62
CA PHE A 7 -19.79 -32.22 -12.68
C PHE A 7 -19.25 -30.97 -13.37
N GLU A 8 -20.13 -30.29 -14.11
CA GLU A 8 -19.98 -28.87 -14.36
C GLU A 8 -20.17 -28.18 -13.02
N SER A 9 -19.07 -27.74 -12.38
CA SER A 9 -19.17 -26.82 -11.25
C SER A 9 -19.42 -25.41 -11.80
N GLU A 10 -20.68 -25.17 -12.18
CA GLU A 10 -21.28 -23.84 -12.28
C GLU A 10 -21.28 -23.19 -10.88
N SER A 11 -20.14 -22.65 -10.46
CA SER A 11 -20.09 -21.60 -9.44
C SER A 11 -18.66 -21.10 -9.29
N LYS A 12 -18.33 -19.96 -9.91
CA LYS A 12 -17.58 -18.83 -9.32
C LYS A 12 -17.26 -17.73 -10.33
N GLU A 13 -18.22 -17.33 -11.16
CA GLU A 13 -18.24 -15.98 -11.74
C GLU A 13 -19.26 -15.12 -10.99
N LYS A 14 -18.88 -14.68 -9.79
CA LYS A 14 -19.31 -13.37 -9.31
C LYS A 14 -18.07 -12.51 -9.35
N LYS A 15 -17.71 -12.01 -10.54
CA LYS A 15 -16.84 -10.83 -10.62
C LYS A 15 -17.60 -9.71 -9.92
N ASP A 16 -17.06 -9.28 -8.79
CA ASP A 16 -17.70 -8.30 -7.93
C ASP A 16 -17.93 -7.01 -8.73
N SER A 17 -19.16 -6.48 -8.68
CA SER A 17 -19.60 -5.40 -9.58
C SER A 17 -19.15 -4.01 -9.12
N SER A 18 -18.40 -3.93 -8.03
CA SER A 18 -18.00 -2.68 -7.37
C SER A 18 -16.51 -2.65 -7.07
N SER A 19 -15.97 -1.45 -6.96
CA SER A 19 -14.61 -1.24 -6.44
C SER A 19 -14.49 -1.75 -5.01
N SER A 20 -13.30 -2.21 -4.61
CA SER A 20 -13.03 -2.71 -3.27
C SER A 20 -11.66 -2.26 -2.76
N LEU A 21 -11.50 -2.30 -1.43
CA LEU A 21 -10.25 -2.01 -0.74
C LEU A 21 -9.76 -3.26 -0.04
N LEU A 22 -8.51 -3.63 -0.29
CA LEU A 22 -7.86 -4.79 0.30
C LEU A 22 -6.61 -4.35 1.07
N PHE A 23 -6.66 -4.54 2.39
CA PHE A 23 -5.52 -4.26 3.26
C PHE A 23 -4.50 -5.39 3.16
N LEU A 24 -3.43 -5.16 2.40
CA LEU A 24 -2.38 -6.15 2.21
C LEU A 24 -1.49 -6.30 3.45
N GLY A 25 -1.33 -5.22 4.20
CA GLY A 25 -0.69 -5.24 5.52
C GLY A 25 -1.13 -4.07 6.37
N THR A 26 -1.09 -4.29 7.69
CA THR A 26 -1.55 -3.36 8.74
C THR A 26 -0.57 -3.33 9.93
N GLY A 27 0.67 -3.77 9.69
CA GLY A 27 1.74 -3.84 10.68
C GLY A 27 2.68 -2.66 10.56
N CYS A 28 3.45 -2.41 11.62
CA CYS A 28 4.49 -1.39 11.60
C CYS A 28 5.66 -1.76 10.69
N SER A 29 6.69 -0.90 10.66
CA SER A 29 7.90 -1.11 9.87
C SER A 29 8.58 -2.46 10.11
N SER A 30 8.50 -3.02 11.32
CA SER A 30 9.09 -4.31 11.66
C SER A 30 8.20 -5.52 11.37
N ALA A 31 6.98 -5.30 10.86
CA ALA A 31 5.91 -6.29 10.79
C ALA A 31 5.56 -6.90 12.18
N VAL A 32 4.53 -7.75 12.22
CA VAL A 32 4.19 -8.54 13.40
C VAL A 32 4.09 -10.01 12.99
N PRO A 33 4.76 -10.94 13.68
CA PRO A 33 5.52 -10.76 14.92
C PRO A 33 6.80 -9.94 14.78
N ASN A 34 7.17 -9.23 15.85
CA ASN A 34 8.53 -8.71 15.97
C ASN A 34 9.48 -9.90 16.22
N VAL A 35 10.47 -10.07 15.35
CA VAL A 35 11.40 -11.21 15.39
C VAL A 35 12.12 -11.31 16.74
N LEU A 36 12.53 -10.17 17.33
CA LEU A 36 13.25 -10.16 18.61
C LEU A 36 12.38 -10.66 19.76
N CYS A 37 11.07 -10.34 19.76
CA CYS A 37 10.13 -10.87 20.76
C CYS A 37 10.04 -12.41 20.74
N LEU A 38 10.37 -13.04 19.61
CA LEU A 38 10.31 -14.50 19.47
C LEU A 38 11.64 -15.18 19.82
N ILE A 39 12.76 -14.63 19.36
CA ILE A 39 14.08 -15.23 19.61
C ILE A 39 14.66 -14.86 20.98
N GLN A 40 14.17 -13.77 21.59
CA GLN A 40 14.52 -13.32 22.93
C GLN A 40 13.23 -12.91 23.69
N PRO A 41 12.39 -13.89 24.05
CA PRO A 41 11.12 -13.59 24.70
C PRO A 41 11.33 -12.92 26.06
N SER A 42 10.54 -11.87 26.32
CA SER A 42 10.39 -11.29 27.65
C SER A 42 9.74 -12.27 28.62
N ASN A 43 9.72 -11.94 29.92
CA ASN A 43 8.97 -12.70 30.92
C ASN A 43 7.96 -11.78 31.65
N PRO A 44 6.64 -11.89 31.36
CA PRO A 44 6.02 -12.82 30.42
C PRO A 44 6.31 -12.49 28.94
N PRO A 45 6.19 -13.46 28.01
CA PRO A 45 6.39 -13.22 26.58
C PRO A 45 5.32 -12.27 26.02
N CYS A 46 5.65 -11.57 24.94
CA CYS A 46 4.72 -10.69 24.24
C CYS A 46 3.54 -11.49 23.67
N GLU A 47 2.35 -11.32 24.27
CA GLU A 47 1.14 -12.05 23.92
C GLU A 47 0.79 -11.95 22.43
N VAL A 48 0.91 -10.75 21.84
CA VAL A 48 0.59 -10.52 20.42
C VAL A 48 1.53 -11.28 19.49
N CYS A 49 2.85 -11.25 19.75
CA CYS A 49 3.83 -11.97 18.93
C CYS A 49 3.73 -13.49 19.11
N THR A 50 3.39 -13.97 20.31
CA THR A 50 3.11 -15.38 20.54
C THR A 50 1.86 -15.82 19.78
N GLN A 51 0.78 -15.05 19.86
CA GLN A 51 -0.48 -15.37 19.17
C GLN A 51 -0.38 -15.26 17.65
N SER A 52 0.47 -14.38 17.10
CA SER A 52 0.65 -14.26 15.65
C SER A 52 1.19 -15.52 14.98
N LEU A 53 1.71 -16.49 15.74
CA LEU A 53 2.16 -17.80 15.24
C LEU A 53 1.26 -18.98 15.66
N SER A 54 0.14 -18.71 16.33
CA SER A 54 -0.75 -19.76 16.87
C SER A 54 -1.67 -20.40 15.83
N ILE A 55 -1.97 -19.67 14.75
CA ILE A 55 -2.80 -20.11 13.63
C ILE A 55 -2.20 -19.61 12.31
N PRO A 56 -2.56 -20.21 11.16
CA PRO A 56 -2.02 -19.81 9.85
C PRO A 56 -2.15 -18.29 9.57
N PRO A 57 -1.12 -17.63 9.00
CA PRO A 57 -1.07 -16.18 8.82
C PRO A 57 -2.29 -15.58 8.12
N GLU A 58 -2.87 -16.26 7.13
CA GLU A 58 -4.04 -15.81 6.38
C GLU A 58 -5.32 -15.73 7.21
N LYS A 59 -5.36 -16.39 8.38
CA LYS A 59 -6.47 -16.33 9.35
C LYS A 59 -6.10 -15.57 10.61
N ASN A 60 -4.87 -15.05 10.70
CA ASN A 60 -4.32 -14.50 11.93
C ASN A 60 -4.26 -12.96 11.88
N PRO A 61 -5.14 -12.23 12.59
CA PRO A 61 -5.11 -10.77 12.61
C PRO A 61 -3.87 -10.20 13.29
N ASN A 62 -3.18 -10.99 14.13
CA ASN A 62 -1.92 -10.58 14.75
C ASN A 62 -0.71 -10.78 13.85
N TYR A 63 -0.81 -11.55 12.76
CA TYR A 63 0.26 -11.68 11.77
C TYR A 63 0.09 -10.58 10.70
N ARG A 64 0.91 -9.53 10.79
CA ARG A 64 0.75 -8.29 10.02
C ARG A 64 2.00 -7.96 9.23
N CYS A 65 1.89 -7.98 7.90
CA CYS A 65 2.91 -7.46 6.98
C CYS A 65 3.02 -5.93 7.09
N ASN A 66 4.02 -5.33 6.45
CA ASN A 66 4.15 -3.86 6.37
C ASN A 66 2.90 -3.25 5.76
N THR A 67 2.56 -2.05 6.21
CA THR A 67 1.41 -1.29 5.73
C THR A 67 1.38 -1.17 4.20
N SER A 68 0.26 -1.57 3.59
CA SER A 68 0.03 -1.45 2.15
C SER A 68 -1.46 -1.66 1.86
N LEU A 69 -1.98 -0.93 0.87
CA LEU A 69 -3.37 -1.00 0.42
C LEU A 69 -3.41 -1.35 -1.06
N LEU A 70 -4.25 -2.31 -1.44
CA LEU A 70 -4.67 -2.51 -2.81
C LEU A 70 -6.07 -1.93 -3.01
N ILE A 71 -6.20 -1.07 -4.01
CA ILE A 71 -7.47 -0.57 -4.51
C ILE A 71 -7.80 -1.37 -5.77
N ASP A 72 -8.85 -2.18 -5.71
CA ASP A 72 -9.48 -2.75 -6.90
C ASP A 72 -10.53 -1.74 -7.39
N TYR A 73 -10.15 -0.92 -8.36
CA TYR A 73 -10.97 0.15 -8.90
C TYR A 73 -11.70 -0.31 -10.17
N ARG A 74 -13.02 -0.34 -10.12
CA ARG A 74 -13.85 -0.54 -11.31
C ARG A 74 -14.17 0.80 -11.97
N ASN A 75 -13.65 1.01 -13.18
CA ASN A 75 -13.90 2.21 -13.96
C ASN A 75 -15.33 2.23 -14.56
N ASP A 76 -15.70 3.34 -15.21
CA ASP A 76 -17.03 3.51 -15.82
C ASP A 76 -17.31 2.54 -16.98
N ASN A 77 -16.26 2.02 -17.63
CA ASN A 77 -16.36 0.98 -18.67
C ASN A 77 -16.56 -0.42 -18.08
N GLY A 78 -16.53 -0.55 -16.74
CA GLY A 78 -16.67 -1.81 -16.03
C GLY A 78 -15.39 -2.64 -15.93
N GLU A 79 -14.23 -2.08 -16.32
CA GLU A 79 -12.93 -2.73 -16.20
C GLU A 79 -12.33 -2.49 -14.82
N HIS A 80 -11.62 -3.49 -14.30
CA HIS A 80 -10.94 -3.41 -13.01
C HIS A 80 -9.49 -2.96 -13.21
N LYS A 81 -9.04 -2.08 -12.31
CA LYS A 81 -7.69 -1.54 -12.22
C LYS A 81 -7.15 -1.72 -10.81
N TYR A 82 -5.97 -2.29 -10.69
CA TYR A 82 -5.37 -2.70 -9.43
C TYR A 82 -4.25 -1.74 -9.06
N ILE A 83 -4.56 -0.83 -8.12
CA ILE A 83 -3.67 0.25 -7.72
C ILE A 83 -3.12 -0.06 -6.33
N LEU A 84 -1.80 -0.14 -6.19
CA LEU A 84 -1.15 -0.30 -4.89
C LEU A 84 -0.83 1.05 -4.27
N ILE A 85 -0.98 1.16 -2.95
CA ILE A 85 -0.33 2.18 -2.13
C ILE A 85 0.73 1.46 -1.29
N ASP A 86 1.98 1.84 -1.52
CA ASP A 86 3.22 1.28 -0.96
C ASP A 86 3.50 -0.19 -1.30
N VAL A 87 4.80 -0.49 -1.42
CA VAL A 87 5.36 -1.79 -1.77
C VAL A 87 6.58 -2.07 -0.87
N GLY A 88 6.29 -2.41 0.38
CA GLY A 88 7.30 -2.68 1.41
C GLY A 88 8.05 -3.99 1.23
N LYS A 89 9.04 -4.24 2.11
CA LYS A 89 9.84 -5.50 2.15
C LYS A 89 9.03 -6.79 2.33
N THR A 90 7.74 -6.71 2.68
CA THR A 90 6.85 -7.87 2.82
C THR A 90 5.97 -8.11 1.59
N PHE A 91 6.16 -7.35 0.50
CA PHE A 91 5.33 -7.40 -0.70
C PHE A 91 5.17 -8.80 -1.29
N ARG A 92 6.25 -9.55 -1.45
CA ARG A 92 6.17 -10.93 -1.99
C ARG A 92 5.23 -11.82 -1.16
N GLU A 93 5.25 -11.68 0.16
CA GLU A 93 4.33 -12.41 1.05
C GLU A 93 2.89 -11.94 0.86
N GLN A 94 2.67 -10.63 0.74
CA GLN A 94 1.35 -10.04 0.50
C GLN A 94 0.73 -10.53 -0.81
N VAL A 95 1.52 -10.65 -1.88
CA VAL A 95 1.08 -11.25 -3.15
C VAL A 95 0.66 -12.70 -2.93
N LEU A 96 1.52 -13.52 -2.31
CA LEU A 96 1.21 -14.93 -2.09
C LEU A 96 -0.02 -15.16 -1.22
N ARG A 97 -0.27 -14.29 -0.23
CA ARG A 97 -1.42 -14.41 0.68
C ARG A 97 -2.70 -13.86 0.08
N TRP A 98 -2.65 -12.65 -0.47
CA TRP A 98 -3.85 -11.89 -0.78
C TRP A 98 -4.19 -11.87 -2.26
N PHE A 99 -3.20 -11.78 -3.15
CA PHE A 99 -3.48 -11.76 -4.59
C PHE A 99 -4.01 -13.12 -5.04
N THR A 100 -3.42 -14.20 -4.54
CA THR A 100 -3.88 -15.56 -4.80
C THR A 100 -5.27 -15.82 -4.22
N HIS A 101 -5.55 -15.31 -3.01
CA HIS A 101 -6.83 -15.51 -2.34
C HIS A 101 -7.97 -14.74 -3.02
N HIS A 102 -7.71 -13.50 -3.43
CA HIS A 102 -8.69 -12.61 -4.06
C HIS A 102 -8.68 -12.68 -5.60
N ASN A 103 -7.85 -13.53 -6.19
CA ASN A 103 -7.68 -13.67 -7.65
C ASN A 103 -7.30 -12.34 -8.34
N ILE A 104 -6.41 -11.57 -7.70
CA ILE A 104 -5.87 -10.33 -8.26
C ILE A 104 -4.89 -10.69 -9.39
N PRO A 105 -5.17 -10.30 -10.64
CA PRO A 105 -4.43 -10.80 -11.80
C PRO A 105 -3.17 -9.99 -12.10
N GLN A 106 -3.08 -8.74 -11.64
CA GLN A 106 -2.03 -7.80 -12.04
C GLN A 106 -1.92 -6.62 -11.07
N VAL A 107 -0.93 -5.76 -11.33
CA VAL A 107 -0.79 -4.42 -10.74
C VAL A 107 -0.73 -3.42 -11.88
N ASP A 108 -1.69 -2.51 -11.96
CA ASP A 108 -1.76 -1.48 -13.01
C ASP A 108 -0.90 -0.26 -12.68
N SER A 109 -0.86 0.14 -11.40
CA SER A 109 -0.04 1.25 -10.93
C SER A 109 0.26 1.17 -9.44
N ILE A 110 1.28 1.90 -9.01
CA ILE A 110 1.73 1.98 -7.61
C ILE A 110 1.86 3.45 -7.22
N ILE A 111 1.44 3.79 -6.02
CA ILE A 111 1.60 5.10 -5.40
C ILE A 111 2.45 4.90 -4.14
N LEU A 112 3.52 5.67 -4.00
CA LEU A 112 4.37 5.62 -2.81
C LEU A 112 4.06 6.81 -1.90
N THR A 113 3.77 6.53 -0.64
CA THR A 113 3.51 7.55 0.39
C THR A 113 4.80 8.29 0.77
N HIS A 114 5.90 7.55 0.88
CA HIS A 114 7.23 8.03 1.26
C HIS A 114 8.32 6.97 0.97
N GLU A 115 9.59 7.28 1.22
CA GLU A 115 10.73 6.45 0.82
C GLU A 115 11.34 5.55 1.91
N HIS A 116 10.66 5.37 3.05
CA HIS A 116 11.14 4.44 4.08
C HIS A 116 11.06 2.99 3.62
N ALA A 117 11.87 2.15 4.27
CA ALA A 117 12.13 0.79 3.83
C ALA A 117 10.89 -0.11 3.78
N ASP A 118 9.99 0.08 4.74
CA ASP A 118 8.71 -0.60 4.83
C ASP A 118 7.67 -0.10 3.82
N ALA A 119 7.92 1.00 3.11
CA ALA A 119 7.10 1.47 2.00
C ALA A 119 7.68 1.12 0.61
N VAL A 120 9.01 0.96 0.47
CA VAL A 120 9.64 0.84 -0.86
C VAL A 120 10.51 -0.40 -1.11
N LEU A 121 10.91 -1.16 -0.09
CA LEU A 121 11.89 -2.24 -0.32
C LEU A 121 11.37 -3.46 -1.10
N GLY A 122 10.07 -3.53 -1.41
CA GLY A 122 9.49 -4.53 -2.29
C GLY A 122 9.49 -4.14 -3.77
N LEU A 123 10.02 -2.96 -4.14
CA LEU A 123 10.05 -2.50 -5.53
C LEU A 123 10.78 -3.48 -6.48
N ASP A 124 11.82 -4.17 -6.00
CA ASP A 124 12.52 -5.21 -6.77
C ASP A 124 11.62 -6.41 -7.10
N ASP A 125 10.75 -6.79 -6.15
CA ASP A 125 9.81 -7.90 -6.28
C ASP A 125 8.65 -7.60 -7.23
N ILE A 126 8.43 -6.35 -7.68
CA ILE A 126 7.40 -5.99 -8.66
C ILE A 126 7.56 -6.79 -9.97
N ARG A 127 8.78 -7.16 -10.33
CA ARG A 127 9.06 -8.03 -11.49
C ARG A 127 8.28 -9.35 -11.43
N ALA A 128 7.94 -9.84 -10.24
CA ALA A 128 7.20 -11.09 -10.04
C ALA A 128 5.72 -10.98 -10.44
N VAL A 129 5.16 -9.77 -10.47
CA VAL A 129 3.75 -9.50 -10.86
C VAL A 129 3.64 -8.79 -12.21
N GLN A 130 4.76 -8.61 -12.91
CA GLN A 130 4.80 -8.10 -14.27
C GLN A 130 4.72 -9.23 -15.31
N PRO A 131 4.19 -8.95 -16.51
CA PRO A 131 4.23 -9.88 -17.62
C PRO A 131 5.66 -10.42 -17.85
N PHE A 132 5.74 -11.69 -18.26
CA PHE A 132 7.01 -12.29 -18.62
C PHE A 132 7.37 -11.93 -20.07
N SER A 133 8.55 -11.34 -20.26
CA SER A 133 9.21 -11.24 -21.57
C SER A 133 10.67 -11.69 -21.45
N PRO A 134 11.19 -12.53 -22.39
CA PRO A 134 12.61 -12.88 -22.45
C PRO A 134 13.54 -11.68 -22.66
N THR A 135 13.09 -10.69 -23.41
CA THR A 135 13.81 -9.46 -23.77
C THR A 135 13.53 -8.32 -22.80
N ASN A 136 12.63 -8.53 -21.83
CA ASN A 136 12.18 -7.54 -20.85
C ASN A 136 11.56 -6.28 -21.48
N ASP A 137 10.98 -6.42 -22.68
CA ASP A 137 10.27 -5.40 -23.45
C ASP A 137 8.77 -5.38 -23.13
N ILE A 138 8.47 -5.13 -21.86
CA ILE A 138 7.09 -5.00 -21.38
C ILE A 138 6.76 -3.53 -21.15
N GLU A 139 5.47 -3.21 -21.19
CA GLU A 139 4.99 -1.92 -20.70
C GLU A 139 5.38 -1.76 -19.23
N PRO A 140 6.05 -0.65 -18.85
CA PRO A 140 6.46 -0.42 -17.48
C PRO A 140 5.26 -0.16 -16.57
N THR A 141 5.36 -0.58 -15.32
CA THR A 141 4.37 -0.25 -14.29
C THR A 141 4.54 1.20 -13.86
N GLN A 142 3.47 1.99 -13.91
CA GLN A 142 3.49 3.39 -13.46
C GLN A 142 3.66 3.47 -11.94
N ILE A 143 4.67 4.24 -11.50
CA ILE A 143 4.93 4.58 -10.11
C ILE A 143 4.70 6.07 -9.91
N TYR A 144 3.94 6.45 -8.89
CA TYR A 144 3.68 7.83 -8.51
C TYR A 144 4.32 8.13 -7.15
N LEU A 145 5.19 9.12 -7.09
CA LEU A 145 5.95 9.48 -5.89
C LEU A 145 6.41 10.95 -5.94
N THR A 146 6.76 11.53 -4.79
CA THR A 146 7.31 12.88 -4.76
C THR A 146 8.74 12.91 -5.32
N GLN A 147 9.24 14.09 -5.70
CA GLN A 147 10.63 14.24 -6.10
C GLN A 147 11.61 13.81 -4.99
N PHE A 148 11.29 14.15 -3.74
CA PHE A 148 12.08 13.75 -2.57
C PHE A 148 12.20 12.23 -2.45
N ALA A 149 11.07 11.52 -2.57
CA ALA A 149 11.08 10.07 -2.55
C ALA A 149 11.83 9.49 -3.76
N MET A 150 11.68 10.08 -4.95
CA MET A 150 12.39 9.67 -6.16
C MET A 150 13.91 9.75 -6.01
N ASP A 151 14.42 10.86 -5.45
CA ASP A 151 15.85 11.05 -5.26
C ASP A 151 16.44 9.94 -4.38
N SER A 152 15.74 9.59 -3.29
CA SER A 152 16.16 8.49 -2.42
C SER A 152 16.00 7.11 -3.06
N VAL A 153 14.94 6.87 -3.83
CA VAL A 153 14.75 5.63 -4.58
C VAL A 153 15.86 5.44 -5.61
N ALA A 154 16.32 6.51 -6.26
CA ALA A 154 17.44 6.45 -7.20
C ALA A 154 18.77 6.06 -6.53
N GLU A 155 18.97 6.44 -5.27
CA GLU A 155 20.13 6.02 -4.48
C GLU A 155 20.03 4.56 -4.02
N LYS A 156 18.85 4.13 -3.55
CA LYS A 156 18.61 2.75 -3.06
C LYS A 156 18.57 1.72 -4.18
N PHE A 157 17.98 2.08 -5.32
CA PHE A 157 17.70 1.20 -6.45
C PHE A 157 18.17 1.81 -7.79
N PRO A 158 19.46 2.14 -7.95
CA PRO A 158 19.95 2.78 -9.17
C PRO A 158 19.65 1.96 -10.43
N TYR A 159 19.59 0.63 -10.31
CA TYR A 159 19.28 -0.28 -11.41
C TYR A 159 17.79 -0.32 -11.82
N LEU A 160 16.86 0.13 -10.96
CA LEU A 160 15.44 0.27 -11.31
C LEU A 160 15.14 1.63 -11.96
N VAL A 161 16.04 2.60 -11.81
CA VAL A 161 15.90 3.96 -12.36
C VAL A 161 16.69 4.12 -13.66
N GLN A 162 17.88 3.54 -13.74
CA GLN A 162 18.77 3.70 -14.90
C GLN A 162 18.34 2.77 -16.05
N LYS A 163 17.69 3.34 -17.07
CA LYS A 163 17.26 2.60 -18.27
C LYS A 163 18.39 2.28 -19.25
N LYS A 164 19.58 2.87 -19.12
CA LYS A 164 20.69 2.67 -20.07
C LYS A 164 21.61 1.52 -19.65
N LEU A 165 21.45 0.38 -20.31
CA LEU A 165 22.52 -0.62 -20.37
C LEU A 165 23.75 0.01 -21.04
N LYS A 166 24.93 -0.20 -20.47
CA LYS A 166 26.18 0.17 -21.15
C LYS A 166 26.36 -0.74 -22.37
N GLU A 167 27.00 -0.21 -23.41
CA GLU A 167 27.35 -0.99 -24.61
C GLU A 167 28.08 -2.28 -24.20
N GLY A 168 27.57 -3.45 -24.61
CA GLY A 168 28.11 -4.76 -24.25
C GLY A 168 27.58 -5.39 -22.96
N GLN A 169 26.63 -4.78 -22.24
CA GLN A 169 25.96 -5.43 -21.10
C GLN A 169 24.81 -6.34 -21.54
N GLU A 170 24.77 -7.55 -20.97
CA GLU A 170 23.62 -8.45 -21.11
C GLU A 170 22.38 -7.83 -20.46
N VAL A 171 21.22 -7.99 -21.12
CA VAL A 171 19.93 -7.58 -20.59
C VAL A 171 19.63 -8.42 -19.36
N ARG A 172 19.70 -7.81 -18.17
CA ARG A 172 19.20 -8.41 -16.94
C ARG A 172 17.72 -8.09 -16.80
N ARG A 173 16.90 -9.11 -16.57
CA ARG A 173 15.48 -8.92 -16.28
C ARG A 173 15.34 -8.23 -14.92
N VAL A 174 14.92 -6.97 -14.91
CA VAL A 174 14.57 -6.21 -13.69
C VAL A 174 13.16 -5.66 -13.86
N ALA A 175 12.51 -5.26 -12.77
CA ALA A 175 11.20 -4.63 -12.84
C ALA A 175 11.24 -3.44 -13.82
N GLN A 176 10.25 -3.35 -14.72
CA GLN A 176 10.13 -2.22 -15.64
C GLN A 176 9.23 -1.17 -15.01
N LEU A 177 9.80 -0.04 -14.58
CA LEU A 177 9.09 0.98 -13.84
C LEU A 177 9.10 2.31 -14.60
N ASP A 178 7.99 3.02 -14.57
CA ASP A 178 7.88 4.37 -15.10
C ASP A 178 7.57 5.35 -13.98
N TRP A 179 8.48 6.31 -13.76
CA TRP A 179 8.49 7.15 -12.57
C TRP A 179 7.77 8.48 -12.85
N ASN A 180 6.66 8.72 -12.14
CA ASN A 180 5.81 9.88 -12.31
C ASN A 180 5.89 10.75 -11.05
N ILE A 181 6.43 11.96 -11.19
CA ILE A 181 6.58 12.88 -10.07
C ILE A 181 5.24 13.55 -9.76
N ILE A 182 4.73 13.31 -8.56
CA ILE A 182 3.57 14.01 -8.01
C ILE A 182 4.00 15.14 -7.08
N LYS A 183 3.16 16.17 -6.97
CA LYS A 183 3.38 17.28 -6.05
C LYS A 183 2.93 16.90 -4.65
N ASN A 184 3.63 17.44 -3.65
CA ASN A 184 3.24 17.36 -2.25
C ASN A 184 2.24 18.49 -1.92
N ASP A 185 1.13 18.52 -2.65
CA ASP A 185 0.15 19.61 -2.60
C ASP A 185 -1.26 19.06 -2.85
N PHE A 186 -2.22 19.47 -2.04
CA PHE A 186 -3.61 19.04 -2.13
C PHE A 186 -4.37 19.72 -3.28
N GLU A 187 -3.85 20.81 -3.84
CA GLU A 187 -4.43 21.47 -5.02
C GLU A 187 -4.02 20.78 -6.33
N GLU A 188 -2.95 19.99 -6.29
CA GLU A 188 -2.35 19.32 -7.45
C GLU A 188 -2.75 17.83 -7.48
N LEU A 189 -3.98 17.59 -7.94
CA LEU A 189 -4.49 16.23 -8.16
C LEU A 189 -3.70 15.48 -9.24
N PHE A 190 -3.69 14.15 -9.13
CA PHE A 190 -3.16 13.27 -10.17
C PHE A 190 -4.10 12.10 -10.43
N VAL A 191 -3.94 11.46 -11.59
CA VAL A 191 -4.73 10.30 -11.98
C VAL A 191 -3.81 9.09 -12.09
N SER A 192 -4.18 8.03 -11.39
CA SER A 192 -3.50 6.73 -11.43
C SER A 192 -4.50 5.68 -11.88
N SER A 193 -4.24 5.03 -13.01
CA SER A 193 -5.11 3.99 -13.58
C SER A 193 -6.59 4.40 -13.68
N GLY A 194 -6.86 5.66 -14.01
CA GLY A 194 -8.21 6.22 -14.16
C GLY A 194 -8.90 6.63 -12.85
N LEU A 195 -8.27 6.43 -11.69
CA LEU A 195 -8.76 6.95 -10.41
C LEU A 195 -8.01 8.24 -10.04
N GLN A 196 -8.76 9.27 -9.67
CA GLN A 196 -8.19 10.55 -9.21
C GLN A 196 -7.79 10.46 -7.73
N PHE A 197 -6.61 11.00 -7.43
CA PHE A 197 -6.06 11.11 -6.09
C PHE A 197 -5.72 12.56 -5.78
N VAL A 198 -5.95 12.95 -4.53
CA VAL A 198 -5.49 14.20 -3.94
C VAL A 198 -4.42 13.88 -2.91
N PRO A 199 -3.17 14.34 -3.10
CA PRO A 199 -2.12 14.20 -2.10
C PRO A 199 -2.51 14.92 -0.80
N LEU A 200 -2.23 14.29 0.35
CA LEU A 200 -2.45 14.86 1.68
C LEU A 200 -1.10 14.94 2.42
N PRO A 201 -0.38 16.07 2.36
CA PRO A 201 0.87 16.25 3.10
C PRO A 201 0.64 16.10 4.60
N VAL A 202 1.36 15.21 5.27
CA VAL A 202 1.26 15.02 6.73
C VAL A 202 2.65 14.96 7.36
N MET A 203 2.75 15.36 8.63
CA MET A 203 4.01 15.28 9.35
C MET A 203 4.22 13.84 9.81
N HIS A 204 5.39 13.27 9.54
CA HIS A 204 5.83 11.96 10.04
C HIS A 204 7.16 12.16 10.81
N GLY A 205 7.05 12.78 11.97
CA GLY A 205 8.17 13.41 12.69
C GLY A 205 8.03 14.92 12.75
N GLU A 206 9.06 15.63 13.19
CA GLU A 206 9.05 17.11 13.27
C GLU A 206 9.49 17.77 11.96
N ASP A 207 10.39 17.13 11.21
CA ASP A 207 11.10 17.67 10.06
C ASP A 207 10.89 16.86 8.77
N TYR A 208 9.92 15.94 8.78
CA TYR A 208 9.68 15.01 7.69
C TYR A 208 8.21 14.97 7.30
N VAL A 209 7.96 14.97 5.99
CA VAL A 209 6.61 14.94 5.41
C VAL A 209 6.44 13.66 4.62
N SER A 210 5.43 12.87 4.99
CA SER A 210 4.90 11.78 4.20
C SER A 210 3.60 12.21 3.50
N LEU A 211 3.10 11.38 2.59
CA LEU A 211 1.80 11.57 1.96
C LEU A 211 0.76 10.60 2.50
N GLY A 212 -0.40 11.13 2.86
CA GLY A 212 -1.66 10.40 2.73
C GLY A 212 -2.30 10.69 1.37
N PHE A 213 -3.42 10.02 1.10
CA PHE A 213 -4.19 10.24 -0.12
C PHE A 213 -5.69 10.27 0.13
N LEU A 214 -6.36 11.25 -0.46
CA LEU A 214 -7.81 11.32 -0.57
C LEU A 214 -8.25 10.87 -1.97
N PHE A 215 -9.20 9.96 -2.03
CA PHE A 215 -9.71 9.42 -3.30
C PHE A 215 -11.16 8.93 -3.18
N GLY A 216 -11.74 8.61 -4.35
CA GLY A 216 -13.08 8.06 -4.48
C GLY A 216 -14.15 9.13 -4.74
N SER A 217 -14.95 8.90 -5.79
CA SER A 217 -16.00 9.83 -6.25
C SER A 217 -17.35 9.58 -5.58
N LYS A 218 -17.67 8.30 -5.30
CA LYS A 218 -18.92 7.87 -4.64
C LYS A 218 -18.78 7.75 -3.13
N SER A 219 -17.59 7.43 -2.67
CA SER A 219 -17.22 7.35 -1.26
C SER A 219 -15.91 8.07 -1.10
N ARG A 220 -15.89 9.06 -0.21
CA ARG A 220 -14.75 9.92 0.04
C ARG A 220 -13.85 9.27 1.09
N ILE A 221 -12.72 8.74 0.64
CA ILE A 221 -11.84 7.91 1.46
C ILE A 221 -10.51 8.63 1.65
N ALA A 222 -10.02 8.69 2.88
CA ALA A 222 -8.66 9.14 3.20
C ALA A 222 -7.83 7.97 3.75
N TYR A 223 -6.66 7.75 3.16
CA TYR A 223 -5.67 6.77 3.61
C TYR A 223 -4.38 7.48 4.03
N ILE A 224 -4.05 7.40 5.32
CA ILE A 224 -2.89 8.09 5.91
C ILE A 224 -2.18 7.10 6.87
N SER A 225 -1.13 6.45 6.39
CA SER A 225 -0.47 5.32 7.09
C SER A 225 0.58 5.70 8.11
N ASP A 226 1.32 6.79 7.88
CA ASP A 226 2.49 7.20 8.66
C ASP A 226 2.36 8.68 9.00
N VAL A 227 1.91 9.01 10.22
CA VAL A 227 1.64 10.40 10.60
C VAL A 227 1.79 10.62 12.11
N SER A 228 2.52 11.65 12.51
CA SER A 228 2.59 12.17 13.89
C SER A 228 1.73 13.41 14.12
N ARG A 229 1.45 14.18 13.06
CA ARG A 229 0.67 15.43 13.15
C ARG A 229 0.09 15.83 11.79
N PHE A 230 -1.13 16.38 11.82
CA PHE A 230 -1.72 17.02 10.65
C PHE A 230 -1.32 18.50 10.58
N PRO A 231 -0.77 18.97 9.44
CA PRO A 231 -0.78 20.39 9.12
C PRO A 231 -2.22 20.92 9.05
N SER A 232 -2.43 22.19 9.40
CA SER A 232 -3.78 22.81 9.43
C SER A 232 -4.51 22.71 8.09
N ASN A 233 -3.78 22.79 6.98
CA ASN A 233 -4.36 22.73 5.64
C ASN A 233 -4.88 21.31 5.35
N THR A 234 -4.09 20.29 5.66
CA THR A 234 -4.50 18.89 5.49
C THR A 234 -5.67 18.53 6.41
N GLU A 235 -5.64 18.97 7.67
CA GLU A 235 -6.76 18.83 8.60
C GLU A 235 -8.04 19.46 8.03
N HIS A 236 -7.94 20.68 7.49
CA HIS A 236 -9.06 21.36 6.86
C HIS A 236 -9.64 20.53 5.70
N VAL A 237 -8.79 20.03 4.79
CA VAL A 237 -9.21 19.20 3.66
C VAL A 237 -9.97 17.96 4.12
N ILE A 238 -9.55 17.28 5.19
CA ILE A 238 -10.22 16.03 5.62
C ILE A 238 -11.37 16.23 6.62
N SER A 239 -11.60 17.45 7.12
CA SER A 239 -12.64 17.76 8.09
C SER A 239 -14.05 17.94 7.47
N LYS A 240 -15.13 17.61 8.23
CA LYS A 240 -16.54 17.92 7.85
C LYS A 240 -16.73 19.37 7.43
N THR A 241 -16.06 20.31 8.10
CA THR A 241 -16.25 21.75 7.92
C THR A 241 -15.41 22.35 6.79
N GLY A 242 -14.37 21.67 6.33
CA GLY A 242 -13.52 22.11 5.23
C GLY A 242 -13.85 21.37 3.94
N GLY A 243 -13.18 20.26 3.67
CA GLY A 243 -13.39 19.49 2.43
C GLY A 243 -14.59 18.52 2.44
N GLY A 244 -15.34 18.47 3.54
CA GLY A 244 -16.58 17.68 3.66
C GLY A 244 -16.39 16.36 4.41
N GLN A 245 -17.51 15.68 4.67
CA GLN A 245 -17.54 14.39 5.38
C GLN A 245 -16.71 13.31 4.65
N LEU A 246 -15.85 12.60 5.37
CA LEU A 246 -15.27 11.33 4.89
C LEU A 246 -16.23 10.17 5.13
N ASP A 247 -16.36 9.27 4.16
CA ASP A 247 -17.07 8.00 4.35
C ASP A 247 -16.17 6.98 5.06
N LEU A 248 -14.85 7.07 4.84
CA LEU A 248 -13.86 6.20 5.47
C LEU A 248 -12.55 6.96 5.72
N LEU A 249 -12.07 6.91 6.96
CA LEU A 249 -10.70 7.31 7.32
C LEU A 249 -9.91 6.08 7.75
N ILE A 250 -8.80 5.83 7.06
CA ILE A 250 -7.79 4.85 7.44
C ILE A 250 -6.59 5.63 7.96
N LEU A 251 -6.24 5.43 9.24
CA LEU A 251 -5.28 6.27 9.95
C LEU A 251 -4.28 5.44 10.78
N ASP A 252 -3.05 5.94 10.84
CA ASP A 252 -1.97 5.48 11.71
C ASP A 252 -2.38 5.35 13.19
N THR A 253 -1.96 4.26 13.82
CA THR A 253 -2.02 4.03 15.27
C THR A 253 -0.97 3.01 15.69
N LEU A 254 0.27 3.47 15.93
CA LEU A 254 1.39 2.58 16.24
C LEU A 254 1.23 1.83 17.57
N TYR A 255 0.91 2.54 18.65
CA TYR A 255 0.75 1.93 19.97
C TYR A 255 -0.64 2.18 20.57
N LYS A 256 -1.14 1.19 21.32
CA LYS A 256 -2.40 1.28 22.07
C LYS A 256 -2.35 2.34 23.18
N THR A 257 -1.17 2.60 23.73
CA THR A 257 -0.94 3.51 24.86
C THR A 257 0.33 4.32 24.63
N GLY A 258 0.44 5.47 25.29
CA GLY A 258 1.62 6.34 25.20
C GLY A 258 1.64 7.20 23.94
N SER A 259 2.83 7.59 23.52
CA SER A 259 3.09 8.47 22.39
C SER A 259 4.33 7.99 21.61
N HIS A 260 4.44 8.41 20.36
CA HIS A 260 5.62 8.20 19.52
C HIS A 260 5.99 9.50 18.80
N ASN A 261 7.27 9.67 18.46
CA ASN A 261 7.75 10.92 17.87
C ASN A 261 7.35 11.07 16.40
N THR A 262 7.19 9.95 15.69
CA THR A 262 6.92 9.94 14.25
C THR A 262 5.55 9.36 13.89
N HIS A 263 4.80 8.81 14.85
CA HIS A 263 3.51 8.17 14.61
C HIS A 263 2.48 8.59 15.64
N PHE A 264 1.22 8.57 15.26
CA PHE A 264 0.13 8.62 16.21
C PHE A 264 0.06 7.32 16.99
N CYS A 265 -0.30 7.46 18.26
CA CYS A 265 -0.76 6.37 19.10
C CYS A 265 -2.27 6.51 19.32
N PHE A 266 -2.92 5.41 19.71
CA PHE A 266 -4.36 5.35 19.91
C PHE A 266 -4.94 6.49 20.79
N PRO A 267 -4.30 6.91 21.91
CA PRO A 267 -4.81 8.05 22.70
C PRO A 267 -4.94 9.34 21.88
N GLN A 268 -3.97 9.62 21.00
CA GLN A 268 -4.01 10.81 20.13
C GLN A 268 -5.14 10.67 19.12
N VAL A 269 -5.24 9.51 18.43
CA VAL A 269 -6.31 9.24 17.45
C VAL A 269 -7.70 9.38 18.06
N SER A 270 -7.91 8.81 19.26
CA SER A 270 -9.20 8.87 19.97
C SER A 270 -9.61 10.28 20.37
N SER A 271 -8.64 11.20 20.47
CA SER A 271 -8.86 12.60 20.82
C SER A 271 -9.02 13.51 19.61
N LEU A 272 -8.70 13.02 18.40
CA LEU A 272 -8.84 13.80 17.19
C LEU A 272 -10.32 14.13 17.03
N LYS A 273 -10.63 15.42 17.12
CA LYS A 273 -11.96 15.98 16.83
C LYS A 273 -12.18 16.03 15.32
N PHE A 274 -11.79 14.98 14.62
CA PHE A 274 -12.35 14.77 13.32
C PHE A 274 -13.82 14.50 13.57
N ASN A 275 -14.61 15.48 13.16
CA ASN A 275 -15.97 15.27 12.80
C ASN A 275 -15.98 14.18 11.69
N ILE A 276 -15.81 12.93 12.06
CA ILE A 276 -15.90 11.70 11.26
C ILE A 276 -17.16 10.98 11.77
N PRO A 277 -17.78 10.06 11.02
CA PRO A 277 -19.09 9.51 11.37
C PRO A 277 -19.10 8.86 12.76
#